data_AF-A0A142X1A3-F1
#
_entry.id   AF-A0A142X1A3-F1
#
_cell.length_a   1.000
_cell.length_b   1.000
_cell.length_c   1.000
_cell.angle_alpha   90.00
_cell.angle_beta   90.00
_cell.angle_gamma   90.00
#
_symmetry.space_group_name_H-M   'P 1'
#
loop_
_entity.id
_entity.type
_entity.pdbx_description
1 polymer ?
#
loop_
_entity_poly.entity_id
_entity_poly.type
_entity_poly.pdbx_seq_one_letter_code
_entity_poly.pdbx_strand_id
1 'polypeptide(L)'
;MKAWSLLLLFGLAAPTVRADDPQDPDREARYQYVVDKFAEWSLSRDEAGTASPPKPLKNQLAPLLRYTNPSGGLVKDGTLFVWRDGIRPIAACSFSIRGPEDPDAVFFEMTSLVGTPLRCERRGQARWTPKRSGLLDQAVPETGVPEDRPVARLTTMRNIARRFEAENFLRDGKPNALRLMPQPIDRYQDEAAGLLDAGMFAFVEANDPEILLLIEARKGADGEKSWRYTVARMTSRQLEVRLDGKQIFTAANFWQNPKSPDDPYLEARDGVMVLDPPAQSREKPATGAATPATAPPVRPNPLSLGRES
;
A
#
# COMPACT_ATOMS: atom_id res chain seq x y z
N MET A 1 39.08 53.18 -27.32
CA MET A 1 37.82 52.63 -27.86
C MET A 1 37.72 51.18 -27.41
N LYS A 2 36.84 50.86 -26.44
CA LYS A 2 36.62 49.49 -25.93
C LYS A 2 35.18 49.10 -26.28
N ALA A 3 35.02 48.10 -27.13
CA ALA A 3 33.71 47.55 -27.50
C ALA A 3 33.30 46.48 -26.48
N TRP A 4 32.09 46.60 -25.94
CA TRP A 4 31.43 45.57 -25.14
C TRP A 4 30.61 44.68 -26.06
N SER A 5 30.91 43.37 -26.06
CA SER A 5 30.09 42.35 -26.73
C SER A 5 29.03 41.84 -25.76
N LEU A 6 27.77 42.05 -26.14
CA LEU A 6 26.59 41.54 -25.46
C LEU A 6 26.39 40.07 -25.88
N LEU A 7 26.49 39.13 -24.94
CA LEU A 7 26.18 37.72 -25.18
C LEU A 7 24.67 37.50 -25.00
N LEU A 8 23.97 37.18 -26.09
CA LEU A 8 22.57 36.73 -26.09
C LEU A 8 22.52 35.24 -25.73
N LEU A 9 22.05 34.92 -24.52
CA LEU A 9 21.68 33.57 -24.10
C LEU A 9 20.31 33.21 -24.69
N PHE A 10 20.28 32.38 -25.73
CA PHE A 10 19.05 31.72 -26.17
C PHE A 10 18.73 30.56 -25.23
N GLY A 11 17.71 30.74 -24.40
CA GLY A 11 17.10 29.66 -23.62
C GLY A 11 16.28 28.75 -24.54
N LEU A 12 16.84 27.60 -24.92
CA LEU A 12 16.07 26.50 -25.49
C LEU A 12 15.22 25.87 -24.38
N ALA A 13 13.93 26.21 -24.35
CA ALA A 13 12.95 25.47 -23.58
C ALA A 13 12.82 24.07 -24.20
N ALA A 14 13.35 23.05 -23.51
CA ALA A 14 13.09 21.67 -23.89
C ALA A 14 11.59 21.38 -23.72
N PRO A 15 10.93 20.76 -24.71
CA PRO A 15 9.54 20.34 -24.56
C PRO A 15 9.47 19.30 -23.44
N THR A 16 8.71 19.62 -22.39
CA THR A 16 8.27 18.65 -21.39
C THR A 16 7.37 17.65 -22.09
N VAL A 17 7.92 16.50 -22.46
CA VAL A 17 7.14 15.33 -22.85
C VAL A 17 6.37 14.87 -21.61
N ARG A 18 5.14 15.37 -21.44
CA ARG A 18 4.13 14.70 -20.62
C ARG A 18 3.74 13.45 -21.41
N ALA A 19 4.07 12.28 -20.88
CA ALA A 19 3.44 11.06 -21.34
C ALA A 19 1.94 11.17 -20.99
N ASP A 20 1.12 11.45 -22.00
CA ASP A 20 -0.34 11.39 -21.91
C ASP A 20 -0.74 9.92 -21.80
N ASP A 21 -0.71 9.40 -20.58
CA ASP A 21 -1.50 8.22 -20.22
C ASP A 21 -2.97 8.64 -20.35
N PRO A 22 -3.83 7.94 -21.10
CA PRO A 22 -5.25 8.29 -21.20
C PRO A 22 -5.83 8.46 -19.80
N GLN A 23 -6.52 9.58 -19.55
CA GLN A 23 -7.15 9.85 -18.27
C GLN A 23 -8.15 8.74 -17.95
N ASP A 24 -7.72 7.74 -17.19
CA ASP A 24 -8.58 6.70 -16.64
C ASP A 24 -9.58 7.37 -15.68
N PRO A 25 -10.86 7.51 -16.08
CA PRO A 25 -11.83 8.31 -15.33
C PRO A 25 -12.15 7.69 -13.98
N ASP A 26 -11.93 6.38 -13.84
CA ASP A 26 -12.23 5.63 -12.63
C ASP A 26 -11.06 5.65 -11.64
N ARG A 27 -9.90 6.18 -12.04
CA ARG A 27 -8.68 6.19 -11.22
C ARG A 27 -8.92 6.77 -9.83
N GLU A 28 -9.60 7.90 -9.73
CA GLU A 28 -9.84 8.50 -8.41
C GLU A 28 -10.86 7.70 -7.58
N ALA A 29 -11.89 7.15 -8.23
CA ALA A 29 -12.89 6.32 -7.55
C ALA A 29 -12.26 5.03 -6.97
N ARG A 30 -11.34 4.39 -7.71
CA ARG A 30 -10.57 3.24 -7.21
C ARG A 30 -9.69 3.59 -6.02
N TYR A 31 -9.05 4.75 -6.07
CA TYR A 31 -8.25 5.23 -4.95
C TYR A 31 -9.08 5.42 -3.70
N GLN A 32 -10.22 6.12 -3.80
CA GLN A 32 -11.10 6.34 -2.67
C GLN A 32 -11.66 5.02 -2.13
N TYR A 33 -12.08 4.10 -3.01
CA TYR A 33 -12.51 2.75 -2.62
C TYR A 33 -11.47 2.05 -1.75
N VAL A 34 -10.20 2.08 -2.16
CA VAL A 34 -9.12 1.43 -1.41
C VAL A 34 -8.83 2.14 -0.07
N VAL A 35 -8.91 3.48 -0.03
CA VAL A 35 -8.79 4.23 1.24
C VAL A 35 -9.90 3.83 2.22
N ASP A 36 -11.14 3.73 1.74
CA ASP A 36 -12.28 3.33 2.56
C ASP A 36 -12.11 1.89 3.07
N LYS A 37 -11.62 0.98 2.22
CA LYS A 37 -11.28 -0.39 2.63
C LYS A 37 -10.22 -0.43 3.72
N PHE A 38 -9.14 0.35 3.59
CA PHE A 38 -8.10 0.42 4.61
C PHE A 38 -8.63 0.99 5.93
N ALA A 39 -9.57 1.95 5.89
CA ALA A 39 -10.21 2.52 7.08
C ALA A 39 -11.04 1.53 7.89
N GLU A 40 -11.46 0.40 7.31
CA GLU A 40 -12.15 -0.69 8.04
C GLU A 40 -11.24 -1.50 8.97
N TRP A 41 -9.92 -1.32 8.85
CA TRP A 41 -8.92 -2.07 9.59
C TRP A 41 -8.38 -1.27 10.77
N SER A 42 -8.19 -1.96 11.89
CA SER A 42 -7.46 -1.45 13.04
C SER A 42 -6.27 -2.36 13.35
N LEU A 43 -5.19 -1.77 13.83
CA LEU A 43 -4.01 -2.50 14.30
C LEU A 43 -3.72 -2.12 15.75
N SER A 44 -3.30 -3.08 16.56
CA SER A 44 -2.89 -2.87 17.94
C SER A 44 -1.70 -3.76 18.29
N ARG A 45 -0.97 -3.42 19.34
CA ARG A 45 -0.01 -4.34 19.97
C ARG A 45 -0.80 -5.43 20.67
N ASP A 46 -0.36 -6.68 20.52
CA ASP A 46 -0.98 -7.82 21.20
C ASP A 46 -0.22 -8.12 22.50
N GLU A 47 -0.48 -7.29 23.52
CA GLU A 47 0.12 -7.43 24.85
C GLU A 47 -0.55 -8.56 25.62
N ALA A 48 0.07 -9.73 25.60
CA ALA A 48 -0.39 -10.89 26.36
C ALA A 48 -0.60 -10.55 27.85
N GLY A 49 -1.78 -10.87 28.38
CA GLY A 49 -2.09 -10.73 29.82
C GLY A 49 -2.74 -9.40 30.24
N THR A 50 -3.05 -8.49 29.32
CA THR A 50 -3.82 -7.28 29.64
C THR A 50 -5.32 -7.56 29.61
N ALA A 51 -6.04 -7.23 30.70
CA ALA A 51 -7.50 -7.37 30.79
C ALA A 51 -8.26 -6.29 30.00
N SER A 52 -7.55 -5.22 29.58
CA SER A 52 -8.10 -4.12 28.79
C SER A 52 -8.04 -4.43 27.30
N PRO A 53 -9.02 -3.98 26.51
CA PRO A 53 -8.95 -4.11 25.06
C PRO A 53 -7.71 -3.37 24.51
N PRO A 54 -7.01 -3.96 23.53
CA PRO A 54 -5.83 -3.32 22.93
C PRO A 54 -6.19 -1.94 22.38
N LYS A 55 -5.34 -0.93 22.67
CA LYS A 55 -5.53 0.41 22.09
C LYS A 55 -5.14 0.39 20.61
N PRO A 56 -6.02 0.81 19.69
CA PRO A 56 -5.67 0.93 18.29
C PRO A 56 -4.53 1.94 18.09
N LEU A 57 -3.59 1.56 17.24
CA LEU A 57 -2.50 2.39 16.74
C LEU A 57 -3.03 3.38 15.71
N LYS A 58 -2.25 4.43 15.47
CA LYS A 58 -2.64 5.45 14.50
C LYS A 58 -2.50 4.90 13.08
N ASN A 59 -3.61 4.83 12.36
CA ASN A 59 -3.61 4.61 10.93
C ASN A 59 -3.17 5.88 10.20
N GLN A 60 -2.33 5.75 9.17
CA GLN A 60 -2.10 6.82 8.20
C GLN A 60 -3.00 6.57 7.00
N LEU A 61 -4.10 7.33 6.88
CA LEU A 61 -5.08 7.15 5.79
C LEU A 61 -4.53 7.58 4.43
N ALA A 62 -3.50 8.42 4.39
CA ALA A 62 -2.79 8.73 3.14
C ALA A 62 -1.79 7.60 2.84
N PRO A 63 -1.85 6.95 1.66
CA PRO A 63 -0.87 5.92 1.31
C PRO A 63 0.53 6.52 1.14
N LEU A 64 1.55 5.70 1.37
CA LEU A 64 2.94 6.03 1.07
C LEU A 64 3.25 5.89 -0.41
N LEU A 65 2.59 4.95 -1.08
CA LEU A 65 2.81 4.64 -2.49
C LEU A 65 1.49 4.29 -3.16
N ARG A 66 1.35 4.74 -4.40
CA ARG A 66 0.34 4.26 -5.34
C ARG A 66 1.06 3.69 -6.56
N TYR A 67 0.64 2.52 -7.01
CA TYR A 67 1.39 1.72 -7.98
C TYR A 67 0.46 0.99 -8.97
N THR A 68 1.05 0.48 -10.04
CA THR A 68 0.44 -0.34 -11.08
C THR A 68 1.45 -1.39 -11.54
N ASN A 69 0.99 -2.60 -11.84
CA ASN A 69 1.86 -3.67 -12.33
C ASN A 69 1.37 -4.15 -13.69
N PRO A 70 1.84 -3.54 -14.80
CA PRO A 70 1.42 -3.93 -16.14
C PRO A 70 1.99 -5.30 -16.55
N SER A 71 3.00 -5.82 -15.85
CA SER A 71 3.56 -7.15 -16.10
C SER A 71 2.47 -8.21 -15.93
N GLY A 72 2.00 -8.75 -17.05
CA GLY A 72 0.91 -9.74 -17.09
C GLY A 72 -0.47 -9.18 -16.70
N GLY A 73 -0.66 -7.86 -16.66
CA GLY A 73 -1.94 -7.25 -16.28
C GLY A 73 -2.38 -7.58 -14.84
N LEU A 74 -1.44 -7.90 -13.96
CA LEU A 74 -1.74 -8.41 -12.62
C LEU A 74 -2.34 -7.35 -11.70
N VAL A 75 -1.89 -6.09 -11.77
CA VAL A 75 -2.41 -5.01 -10.91
C VAL A 75 -2.72 -3.76 -11.72
N LYS A 76 -4.01 -3.42 -11.79
CA LYS A 76 -4.53 -2.21 -12.44
C LYS A 76 -4.33 -0.97 -11.58
N ASP A 77 -4.46 -1.11 -10.26
CA ASP A 77 -4.29 -0.03 -9.30
C ASP A 77 -3.96 -0.62 -7.93
N GLY A 78 -2.96 -0.09 -7.25
CA GLY A 78 -2.63 -0.53 -5.90
C GLY A 78 -2.12 0.61 -5.05
N THR A 79 -2.26 0.46 -3.74
CA THR A 79 -1.74 1.41 -2.76
C THR A 79 -1.06 0.70 -1.62
N LEU A 80 -0.09 1.36 -1.01
CA LEU A 80 0.62 0.89 0.18
C LEU A 80 0.38 1.87 1.32
N PHE A 81 -0.11 1.35 2.44
CA PHE A 81 -0.31 2.07 3.69
C PHE A 81 0.63 1.53 4.77
N VAL A 82 0.81 2.31 5.82
CA VAL A 82 1.53 1.88 7.04
C VAL A 82 0.75 2.22 8.29
N TRP A 83 0.87 1.33 9.28
CA TRP A 83 0.55 1.64 10.66
C TRP A 83 1.81 2.04 11.41
N ARG A 84 1.68 3.05 12.27
CA ARG A 84 2.80 3.59 13.03
C ARG A 84 2.56 3.48 14.53
N ASP A 85 3.65 3.25 15.24
CA ASP A 85 3.75 3.52 16.68
C ASP A 85 4.60 4.78 16.86
N GLY A 86 3.98 5.86 17.30
CA GLY A 86 4.54 7.20 17.13
C GLY A 86 4.79 7.51 15.65
N ILE A 87 6.06 7.73 15.31
CA ILE A 87 6.51 7.99 13.93
C ILE A 87 6.99 6.74 13.20
N ARG A 88 7.29 5.65 13.91
CA ARG A 88 7.96 4.49 13.33
C ARG A 88 6.93 3.53 12.71
N PRO A 89 7.06 3.15 11.43
CA PRO A 89 6.24 2.09 10.84
C PRO A 89 6.43 0.77 11.59
N ILE A 90 5.32 0.09 11.89
CA ILE A 90 5.35 -1.22 12.55
C ILE A 90 4.66 -2.33 11.77
N ALA A 91 3.83 -1.97 10.80
CA ALA A 91 3.26 -2.88 9.82
C ALA A 91 2.94 -2.11 8.54
N ALA A 92 2.92 -2.80 7.41
CA ALA A 92 2.49 -2.26 6.14
C ALA A 92 1.31 -3.08 5.59
N CYS A 93 0.44 -2.42 4.84
CA CYS A 93 -0.70 -3.02 4.17
C CYS A 93 -0.75 -2.54 2.73
N SER A 94 -0.75 -3.45 1.77
CA SER A 94 -1.06 -3.15 0.38
C SER A 94 -2.50 -3.53 0.08
N PHE A 95 -3.14 -2.77 -0.80
CA PHE A 95 -4.33 -3.20 -1.51
C PHE A 95 -4.03 -3.16 -3.00
N SER A 96 -4.46 -4.18 -3.73
CA SER A 96 -4.34 -4.23 -5.18
C SER A 96 -5.68 -4.61 -5.83
N ILE A 97 -6.02 -3.88 -6.88
CA ILE A 97 -7.15 -4.17 -7.78
C ILE A 97 -6.55 -4.85 -9.01
N ARG A 98 -6.95 -6.09 -9.24
CA ARG A 98 -6.41 -6.94 -10.31
C ARG A 98 -6.97 -6.54 -11.67
N GLY A 99 -6.19 -6.82 -12.71
CA GLY A 99 -6.53 -6.49 -14.10
C GLY A 99 -7.37 -7.57 -14.79
N PRO A 100 -7.33 -7.65 -16.13
CA PRO A 100 -8.30 -8.42 -16.94
C PRO A 100 -8.36 -9.93 -16.65
N GLU A 101 -7.32 -10.53 -16.07
CA GLU A 101 -7.31 -11.96 -15.74
C GLU A 101 -8.18 -12.31 -14.51
N ASP A 102 -8.34 -11.38 -13.57
CA ASP A 102 -9.27 -11.48 -12.43
C ASP A 102 -9.96 -10.10 -12.26
N PRO A 103 -10.86 -9.74 -13.19
CA PRO A 103 -11.34 -8.37 -13.34
C PRO A 103 -11.85 -7.77 -12.04
N ASP A 104 -11.22 -6.65 -11.65
CA ASP A 104 -11.57 -5.84 -10.48
C ASP A 104 -11.55 -6.61 -9.15
N ALA A 105 -10.92 -7.79 -9.12
CA ALA A 105 -10.71 -8.52 -7.87
C ALA A 105 -9.79 -7.71 -6.96
N VAL A 106 -10.18 -7.61 -5.69
CA VAL A 106 -9.42 -6.86 -4.70
C VAL A 106 -8.64 -7.85 -3.87
N PHE A 107 -7.36 -7.59 -3.69
CA PHE A 107 -6.51 -8.31 -2.76
C PHE A 107 -5.94 -7.32 -1.76
N PHE A 108 -5.62 -7.82 -0.58
CA PHE A 108 -4.79 -7.09 0.36
C PHE A 108 -3.64 -7.97 0.82
N GLU A 109 -2.53 -7.33 1.13
CA GLU A 109 -1.38 -7.95 1.73
C GLU A 109 -0.99 -7.19 2.99
N MET A 110 -0.55 -7.89 4.02
CA MET A 110 -0.05 -7.29 5.25
C MET A 110 1.29 -7.91 5.60
N THR A 111 2.21 -7.09 6.12
CA THR A 111 3.46 -7.59 6.71
C THR A 111 3.75 -6.88 8.02
N SER A 112 4.26 -7.63 8.99
CA SER A 112 4.78 -7.06 10.23
C SER A 112 6.17 -6.47 9.97
N LEU A 113 6.49 -5.34 10.61
CA LEU A 113 7.81 -4.67 10.58
C LEU A 113 8.45 -4.62 11.98
N VAL A 114 7.93 -5.39 12.94
CA VAL A 114 8.37 -5.44 14.34
C VAL A 114 8.36 -6.87 14.88
N GLY A 115 9.19 -7.14 15.89
CA GLY A 115 9.30 -8.47 16.50
C GLY A 115 8.27 -8.75 17.57
N THR A 116 7.57 -7.72 18.05
CA THR A 116 6.51 -7.87 19.05
C THR A 116 5.21 -8.31 18.39
N PRO A 117 4.37 -9.12 19.08
CA PRO A 117 3.05 -9.49 18.59
C PRO A 117 2.16 -8.30 18.23
N LEU A 118 1.43 -8.44 17.11
CA LEU A 118 0.39 -7.50 16.70
C LEU A 118 -0.96 -8.21 16.62
N ARG A 119 -2.02 -7.43 16.71
CA ARG A 119 -3.39 -7.86 16.44
C ARG A 119 -4.04 -6.87 15.48
N CYS A 120 -4.37 -7.36 14.29
CA CYS A 120 -5.09 -6.63 13.27
C CYS A 120 -6.52 -7.15 13.17
N GLU A 121 -7.46 -6.22 13.28
CA GLU A 121 -8.87 -6.50 13.22
C GLU A 121 -9.51 -5.78 12.05
N ARG A 122 -10.58 -6.38 11.55
CA ARG A 122 -11.47 -5.74 10.60
C ARG A 122 -12.89 -5.86 11.11
N ARG A 123 -13.59 -4.73 11.24
CA ARG A 123 -14.97 -4.69 11.75
C ARG A 123 -15.11 -5.47 13.07
N GLY A 124 -14.13 -5.33 13.96
CA GLY A 124 -14.10 -5.96 15.30
C GLY A 124 -13.75 -7.46 15.34
N GLN A 125 -13.35 -8.05 14.21
CA GLN A 125 -12.91 -9.45 14.15
C GLN A 125 -11.40 -9.52 13.90
N ALA A 126 -10.68 -10.28 14.73
CA ALA A 126 -9.26 -10.56 14.49
C ALA A 126 -9.09 -11.31 13.17
N ARG A 127 -8.21 -10.79 12.30
CA ARG A 127 -7.94 -11.35 10.97
C ARG A 127 -6.48 -11.72 10.75
N TRP A 128 -5.57 -11.02 11.44
CA TRP A 128 -4.13 -11.24 11.34
C TRP A 128 -3.48 -10.92 12.69
N THR A 129 -2.69 -11.86 13.22
CA THR A 129 -2.14 -11.84 14.60
C THR A 129 -0.66 -12.20 14.61
N PRO A 130 0.18 -11.54 13.81
CA PRO A 130 1.57 -11.95 13.61
C PRO A 130 2.31 -11.97 14.95
N LYS A 131 2.99 -13.08 15.24
CA LYS A 131 3.81 -13.23 16.46
C LYS A 131 5.28 -12.93 16.21
N ARG A 132 5.67 -12.82 14.94
CA ARG A 132 7.02 -12.55 14.45
C ARG A 132 6.95 -11.66 13.20
N SER A 133 8.10 -11.24 12.70
CA SER A 133 8.26 -10.55 11.41
C SER A 133 9.29 -11.30 10.55
N GLY A 134 9.69 -10.71 9.42
CA GLY A 134 10.81 -11.15 8.60
C GLY A 134 12.16 -10.94 9.30
N LEU A 135 13.15 -10.46 8.55
CA LEU A 135 14.49 -10.23 9.09
C LEU A 135 14.55 -8.84 9.74
N LEU A 136 14.59 -8.80 11.07
CA LEU A 136 14.47 -7.57 11.84
C LEU A 136 15.79 -7.09 12.40
N ASP A 137 15.95 -5.77 12.48
CA ASP A 137 16.98 -5.07 13.26
C ASP A 137 18.37 -5.72 13.18
N GLN A 138 18.90 -5.87 11.96
CA GLN A 138 20.22 -6.42 11.72
C GLN A 138 21.25 -5.31 11.65
N ALA A 139 22.48 -5.57 12.12
CA ALA A 139 23.59 -4.64 11.91
C ALA A 139 23.94 -4.59 10.42
N VAL A 140 24.13 -3.39 9.87
CA VAL A 140 24.68 -3.29 8.51
C VAL A 140 26.19 -3.60 8.59
N PRO A 141 26.69 -4.64 7.89
CA PRO A 141 28.10 -4.96 7.89
C PRO A 141 28.90 -3.88 7.17
N GLU A 142 30.15 -3.66 7.59
CA GLU A 142 31.12 -2.82 6.86
C GLU A 142 30.60 -1.40 6.55
N THR A 143 29.82 -0.81 7.46
CA THR A 143 29.42 0.60 7.38
C THR A 143 30.11 1.43 8.45
N GLY A 144 30.47 2.66 8.11
CA GLY A 144 30.85 3.66 9.10
C GLY A 144 29.70 4.04 10.03
N VAL A 145 29.99 4.86 11.04
CA VAL A 145 28.97 5.38 11.96
C VAL A 145 28.04 6.38 11.27
N PRO A 146 26.75 6.46 11.65
CA PRO A 146 25.84 7.47 11.15
C PRO A 146 26.38 8.90 11.33
N GLU A 147 26.31 9.69 10.26
CA GLU A 147 26.79 11.06 10.24
C GLU A 147 25.86 12.02 10.99
N ASP A 148 26.39 13.16 11.45
CA ASP A 148 25.60 14.16 12.16
C ASP A 148 24.61 14.92 11.27
N ARG A 149 24.94 15.10 9.99
CA ARG A 149 24.10 15.85 9.04
C ARG A 149 23.04 14.95 8.40
N PRO A 150 21.74 15.31 8.45
CA PRO A 150 20.66 14.51 7.83
C PRO A 150 20.84 14.22 6.34
N VAL A 151 21.44 15.15 5.57
CA VAL A 151 21.70 14.94 4.14
C VAL A 151 22.80 13.88 3.89
N ALA A 152 23.81 13.84 4.75
CA ALA A 152 24.85 12.82 4.70
C ALA A 152 24.27 11.44 5.04
N ARG A 153 23.48 11.36 6.11
CA ARG A 153 22.75 10.12 6.48
C ARG A 153 21.88 9.58 5.35
N LEU A 154 21.13 10.44 4.66
CA LEU A 154 20.33 9.99 3.51
C LEU A 154 21.20 9.43 2.38
N THR A 155 22.35 10.05 2.11
CA THR A 155 23.31 9.54 1.12
C THR A 155 23.80 8.15 1.52
N THR A 156 24.16 7.97 2.79
CA THR A 156 24.59 6.69 3.35
C THR A 156 23.49 5.64 3.32
N MET A 157 22.24 5.98 3.68
CA MET A 157 21.10 5.06 3.54
C MET A 157 20.90 4.59 2.09
N ARG A 158 20.98 5.50 1.10
CA ARG A 158 20.88 5.11 -0.31
C ARG A 158 22.04 4.21 -0.74
N ASN A 159 23.25 4.46 -0.23
CA ASN A 159 24.41 3.60 -0.51
C ASN A 159 24.25 2.22 0.12
N ILE A 160 23.74 2.14 1.35
CA ILE A 160 23.41 0.88 2.01
C ILE A 160 22.34 0.14 1.21
N ALA A 161 21.24 0.79 0.82
CA ALA A 161 20.17 0.16 0.06
C ALA A 161 20.64 -0.46 -1.26
N ARG A 162 21.60 0.18 -1.95
CA ARG A 162 22.18 -0.33 -3.22
C ARG A 162 23.02 -1.60 -3.08
N ARG A 163 23.42 -1.97 -1.86
CA ARG A 163 24.14 -3.22 -1.58
C ARG A 163 23.23 -4.44 -1.51
N PHE A 164 21.91 -4.20 -1.43
CA PHE A 164 20.92 -5.26 -1.42
C PHE A 164 20.51 -5.59 -2.85
N GLU A 165 20.37 -6.88 -3.10
CA GLU A 165 19.79 -7.45 -4.31
C GLU A 165 18.56 -8.26 -3.90
N ALA A 166 17.49 -8.17 -4.68
CA ALA A 166 16.28 -8.93 -4.42
C ALA A 166 15.73 -9.50 -5.72
N GLU A 167 15.22 -10.72 -5.65
CA GLU A 167 14.54 -11.38 -6.76
C GLU A 167 13.29 -12.09 -6.26
N ASN A 168 12.24 -12.07 -7.08
CA ASN A 168 11.09 -12.97 -6.92
C ASN A 168 11.15 -14.06 -8.00
N PHE A 169 10.39 -15.13 -7.81
CA PHE A 169 10.34 -16.22 -8.79
C PHE A 169 8.99 -16.23 -9.50
N LEU A 170 9.03 -16.25 -10.83
CA LEU A 170 7.85 -16.34 -11.69
C LEU A 170 7.18 -17.72 -11.58
N ARG A 171 5.98 -17.87 -12.15
CA ARG A 171 5.23 -19.15 -12.12
C ARG A 171 6.00 -20.32 -12.76
N ASP A 172 6.86 -20.04 -13.73
CA ASP A 172 7.72 -21.03 -14.39
C ASP A 172 9.03 -21.30 -13.62
N GLY A 173 9.19 -20.72 -12.43
CA GLY A 173 10.36 -20.86 -11.57
C GLY A 173 11.55 -20.00 -11.97
N LYS A 174 11.45 -19.20 -13.03
CA LYS A 174 12.56 -18.29 -13.41
C LYS A 174 12.69 -17.15 -12.41
N PRO A 175 13.93 -16.76 -12.05
CA PRO A 175 14.16 -15.58 -11.23
C PRO A 175 13.81 -14.32 -12.02
N ASN A 176 13.24 -13.34 -11.31
CA ASN A 176 12.93 -12.01 -11.80
C ASN A 176 13.54 -11.00 -10.82
N ALA A 177 14.59 -10.32 -11.29
CA ALA A 177 15.32 -9.35 -10.50
C ALA A 177 14.45 -8.11 -10.22
N LEU A 178 14.34 -7.74 -8.96
CA LEU A 178 13.55 -6.60 -8.52
C LEU A 178 14.39 -5.32 -8.56
N ARG A 179 13.76 -4.22 -8.98
CA ARG A 179 14.41 -2.93 -9.08
C ARG A 179 14.29 -2.16 -7.77
N LEU A 180 15.39 -1.65 -7.23
CA LEU A 180 15.35 -0.72 -6.10
C LEU A 180 14.75 0.63 -6.51
N MET A 181 13.81 1.17 -5.73
CA MET A 181 13.42 2.57 -5.81
C MET A 181 14.55 3.46 -5.26
N PRO A 182 15.03 4.46 -6.02
CA PRO A 182 16.22 5.24 -5.65
C PRO A 182 16.01 6.19 -4.46
N GLN A 183 14.75 6.46 -4.12
CA GLN A 183 14.33 7.28 -2.98
C GLN A 183 13.61 6.41 -1.97
N PRO A 184 13.75 6.68 -0.67
CA PRO A 184 12.89 6.07 0.31
C PRO A 184 11.43 6.50 0.05
N ILE A 185 10.51 5.54 0.12
CA ILE A 185 9.06 5.78 0.04
C ILE A 185 8.50 6.37 1.34
N ASP A 186 9.27 6.30 2.42
CA ASP A 186 8.98 6.97 3.69
C ASP A 186 10.28 7.35 4.39
N ARG A 187 10.30 8.51 5.04
CA ARG A 187 11.45 8.98 5.83
C ARG A 187 10.96 9.51 7.17
N TYR A 188 11.56 9.03 8.25
CA TYR A 188 11.12 9.33 9.61
C TYR A 188 12.31 9.41 10.57
N GLN A 189 12.13 10.10 11.69
CA GLN A 189 13.14 10.25 12.74
C GLN A 189 12.46 10.47 14.09
N ASP A 190 13.11 10.04 15.17
CA ASP A 190 12.70 10.26 16.55
C ASP A 190 13.95 10.28 17.44
N GLU A 191 14.60 11.43 17.50
CA GLU A 191 15.83 11.58 18.26
C GLU A 191 15.64 11.28 19.75
N ALA A 192 14.45 11.56 20.30
CA ALA A 192 14.11 11.27 21.69
C ALA A 192 14.06 9.77 21.97
N ALA A 193 13.66 8.96 20.99
CA ALA A 193 13.70 7.50 21.03
C ALA A 193 15.03 6.91 20.53
N GLY A 194 16.06 7.74 20.28
CA GLY A 194 17.36 7.30 19.76
C GLY A 194 17.35 6.95 18.27
N LEU A 195 16.31 7.32 17.51
CA LEU A 195 16.24 7.14 16.06
C LEU A 195 16.67 8.44 15.35
N LEU A 196 17.92 8.50 14.90
CA LEU A 196 18.51 9.71 14.32
C LEU A 196 18.01 10.02 12.90
N ASP A 197 17.68 8.98 12.14
CA ASP A 197 17.14 9.03 10.78
C ASP A 197 16.70 7.64 10.37
N ALA A 198 15.75 7.55 9.45
CA ALA A 198 15.33 6.30 8.88
C ALA A 198 14.73 6.50 7.51
N GLY A 199 14.94 5.51 6.65
CA GLY A 199 14.33 5.44 5.32
C GLY A 199 13.75 4.06 5.07
N MET A 200 12.50 4.01 4.61
CA MET A 200 11.90 2.81 4.04
C MET A 200 12.08 2.84 2.53
N PHE A 201 12.78 1.87 1.99
CA PHE A 201 12.98 1.66 0.56
C PHE A 201 12.12 0.48 0.08
N ALA A 202 11.83 0.45 -1.21
CA ALA A 202 11.11 -0.65 -1.84
C ALA A 202 11.91 -1.24 -3.00
N PHE A 203 11.98 -2.57 -3.07
CA PHE A 203 12.30 -3.27 -4.31
C PHE A 203 10.99 -3.60 -5.00
N VAL A 204 10.92 -3.29 -6.30
CA VAL A 204 9.67 -3.29 -7.05
C VAL A 204 9.76 -4.12 -8.33
N GLU A 205 8.62 -4.70 -8.71
CA GLU A 205 8.34 -5.10 -10.09
C GLU A 205 7.51 -3.98 -10.74
N ALA A 206 7.96 -3.40 -11.85
CA ALA A 206 7.47 -2.10 -12.33
C ALA A 206 7.55 -1.03 -11.21
N ASN A 207 6.46 -0.68 -10.54
CA ASN A 207 6.45 0.14 -9.32
C ASN A 207 5.66 -0.52 -8.16
N ASP A 208 5.29 -1.79 -8.29
CA ASP A 208 4.64 -2.63 -7.29
C ASP A 208 5.66 -3.11 -6.25
N PRO A 209 5.53 -2.73 -4.97
CA PRO A 209 6.52 -3.06 -3.94
C PRO A 209 6.46 -4.54 -3.56
N GLU A 210 7.57 -5.26 -3.77
CA GLU A 210 7.69 -6.69 -3.50
C GLU A 210 8.49 -6.98 -2.22
N ILE A 211 9.41 -6.07 -1.85
CA ILE A 211 10.18 -6.08 -0.60
C ILE A 211 10.21 -4.66 -0.03
N LEU A 212 10.03 -4.55 1.29
CA LEU A 212 10.32 -3.36 2.06
C LEU A 212 11.66 -3.51 2.79
N LEU A 213 12.54 -2.52 2.62
CA LEU A 213 13.84 -2.43 3.29
C LEU A 213 13.85 -1.17 4.17
N LEU A 214 13.82 -1.33 5.49
CA LEU A 214 14.00 -0.22 6.42
C LEU A 214 15.48 -0.12 6.76
N ILE A 215 16.05 1.08 6.66
CA ILE A 215 17.41 1.40 7.11
C ILE A 215 17.30 2.49 8.15
N GLU A 216 17.86 2.26 9.32
CA GLU A 216 17.70 3.12 10.50
C GLU A 216 19.07 3.48 11.08
N ALA A 217 19.34 4.79 11.21
CA ALA A 217 20.43 5.31 12.03
C ALA A 217 19.95 5.37 13.47
N ARG A 218 20.55 4.56 14.35
CA ARG A 218 20.19 4.50 15.76
C ARG A 218 21.30 5.00 16.66
N LYS A 219 20.92 5.52 17.82
CA LYS A 219 21.79 5.87 18.94
C LYS A 219 21.42 4.98 20.13
N GLY A 220 22.36 4.15 20.57
CA GLY A 220 22.22 3.30 21.74
C GLY A 220 22.16 4.10 23.05
N ALA A 221 21.83 3.42 24.14
CA ALA A 221 21.79 4.03 25.48
C ALA A 221 23.17 4.50 25.97
N ASP A 222 24.23 3.84 25.50
CA ASP A 222 25.65 4.21 25.66
C ASP A 222 26.05 5.42 24.80
N GLY A 223 25.17 5.87 23.90
CA GLY A 223 25.41 6.94 22.96
C GLY A 223 26.08 6.50 21.64
N GLU A 224 26.37 5.20 21.47
CA GLU A 224 26.95 4.67 20.24
C GLU A 224 25.97 4.78 19.07
N LYS A 225 26.47 5.25 17.92
CA LYS A 225 25.66 5.38 16.71
C LYS A 225 25.92 4.20 15.78
N SER A 226 24.86 3.56 15.29
CA SER A 226 24.96 2.43 14.37
C SER A 226 23.87 2.46 13.29
N TRP A 227 24.14 1.80 12.17
CA TRP A 227 23.15 1.52 11.14
C TRP A 227 22.51 0.15 11.36
N ARG A 228 21.19 0.12 11.28
CA ARG A 228 20.39 -1.10 11.37
C ARG A 228 19.53 -1.26 10.12
N TYR A 229 19.22 -2.49 9.75
CA TYR A 229 18.29 -2.76 8.65
C TYR A 229 17.23 -3.78 9.02
N THR A 230 16.10 -3.74 8.31
CA THR A 230 15.01 -4.72 8.39
C THR A 230 14.50 -5.02 6.99
N VAL A 231 14.28 -6.29 6.69
CA VAL A 231 13.73 -6.79 5.43
C VAL A 231 12.38 -7.44 5.69
N ALA A 232 11.36 -6.98 4.97
CA ALA A 232 10.02 -7.55 5.02
C ALA A 232 9.48 -7.80 3.61
N ARG A 233 8.74 -8.90 3.44
CA ARG A 233 8.11 -9.26 2.16
C ARG A 233 6.84 -8.44 1.93
N MET A 234 6.54 -8.17 0.66
CA MET A 234 5.30 -7.54 0.21
C MET A 234 4.82 -8.20 -1.10
N THR A 235 4.90 -9.53 -1.13
CA THR A 235 4.53 -10.33 -2.29
C THR A 235 4.24 -11.74 -1.84
N SER A 236 3.35 -12.46 -2.53
CA SER A 236 3.07 -13.87 -2.29
C SER A 236 3.98 -14.81 -3.06
N ARG A 237 4.78 -14.29 -3.99
CA ARG A 237 5.76 -15.09 -4.72
C ARG A 237 6.85 -15.60 -3.78
N GLN A 238 7.56 -16.63 -4.23
CA GLN A 238 8.85 -16.98 -3.63
C GLN A 238 9.81 -15.82 -3.88
N LEU A 239 10.68 -15.53 -2.91
CA LEU A 239 11.64 -14.45 -2.98
C LEU A 239 12.96 -14.82 -2.31
N GLU A 240 14.01 -14.16 -2.77
CA GLU A 240 15.34 -14.18 -2.16
C GLU A 240 15.90 -12.75 -2.08
N VAL A 241 16.60 -12.46 -0.97
CA VAL A 241 17.32 -11.19 -0.77
C VAL A 241 18.76 -11.49 -0.38
N ARG A 242 19.69 -10.82 -1.07
CA ARG A 242 21.12 -10.87 -0.83
C ARG A 242 21.64 -9.50 -0.38
N LEU A 243 22.69 -9.51 0.44
CA LEU A 243 23.46 -8.33 0.82
C LEU A 243 24.93 -8.62 0.51
N ASP A 244 25.53 -7.83 -0.38
CA ASP A 244 26.89 -8.03 -0.88
C ASP A 244 27.13 -9.47 -1.38
N GLY A 245 26.19 -9.98 -2.17
CA GLY A 245 26.22 -11.34 -2.74
C GLY A 245 25.90 -12.47 -1.76
N LYS A 246 25.73 -12.21 -0.46
CA LYS A 246 25.33 -13.23 0.53
C LYS A 246 23.82 -13.26 0.71
N GLN A 247 23.20 -14.43 0.55
CA GLN A 247 21.80 -14.65 0.88
C GLN A 247 21.55 -14.41 2.38
N ILE A 248 20.64 -13.48 2.69
CA ILE A 248 20.29 -13.10 4.08
C ILE A 248 18.82 -13.38 4.41
N PHE A 249 17.95 -13.45 3.41
CA PHE A 249 16.51 -13.66 3.61
C PHE A 249 15.91 -14.43 2.43
N THR A 250 15.02 -15.36 2.74
CA THR A 250 14.19 -16.06 1.75
C THR A 250 12.77 -16.16 2.28
N ALA A 251 11.81 -16.21 1.37
CA ALA A 251 10.46 -16.62 1.70
C ALA A 251 9.91 -17.53 0.61
N ALA A 252 9.28 -18.62 1.03
CA ALA A 252 8.60 -19.52 0.12
C ALA A 252 7.33 -18.88 -0.46
N ASN A 253 6.84 -19.44 -1.56
CA ASN A 253 5.58 -19.03 -2.18
C ASN A 253 4.44 -19.17 -1.16
N PHE A 254 3.73 -18.07 -0.87
CA PHE A 254 2.72 -18.00 0.18
C PHE A 254 1.53 -18.93 -0.11
N TRP A 255 1.09 -19.01 -1.38
CA TRP A 255 -0.09 -19.79 -1.75
C TRP A 255 0.16 -21.30 -1.76
N GLN A 256 1.41 -21.73 -1.82
CA GLN A 256 1.82 -23.15 -1.82
C GLN A 256 2.07 -23.72 -0.41
N ASN A 257 2.03 -22.88 0.63
CA ASN A 257 2.32 -23.29 1.99
C ASN A 257 1.08 -23.24 2.90
N PRO A 258 1.10 -23.96 4.04
CA PRO A 258 0.17 -23.72 5.13
C PRO A 258 0.19 -22.25 5.52
N LYS A 259 -0.99 -21.67 5.73
CA LYS A 259 -1.19 -20.26 6.07
C LYS A 259 -1.68 -20.17 7.50
N SER A 260 -1.05 -19.33 8.30
CA SER A 260 -1.50 -19.01 9.65
C SER A 260 -1.78 -17.51 9.78
N PRO A 261 -2.83 -17.10 10.51
CA PRO A 261 -2.98 -15.70 10.94
C PRO A 261 -1.77 -15.18 11.74
N ASP A 262 -0.97 -16.08 12.33
CA ASP A 262 0.22 -15.74 13.11
C ASP A 262 1.48 -15.53 12.26
N ASP A 263 1.40 -15.78 10.95
CA ASP A 263 2.52 -15.59 10.05
C ASP A 263 2.88 -14.10 9.90
N PRO A 264 4.17 -13.78 9.68
CA PRO A 264 4.64 -12.40 9.57
C PRO A 264 4.07 -11.66 8.36
N TYR A 265 3.46 -12.40 7.42
CA TYR A 265 2.86 -11.90 6.19
C TYR A 265 1.56 -12.63 5.91
N LEU A 266 0.58 -11.91 5.36
CA LEU A 266 -0.72 -12.41 4.94
C LEU A 266 -1.06 -11.80 3.57
N GLU A 267 -1.51 -12.61 2.62
CA GLU A 267 -2.29 -12.15 1.47
C GLU A 267 -3.69 -12.79 1.53
N ALA A 268 -4.72 -12.01 1.20
CA ALA A 268 -6.05 -12.56 0.99
C ALA A 268 -6.86 -11.73 -0.02
N ARG A 269 -7.85 -12.40 -0.64
CA ARG A 269 -8.84 -11.74 -1.50
C ARG A 269 -9.88 -11.00 -0.65
N ASP A 270 -10.21 -9.77 -1.03
CA ASP A 270 -11.23 -8.89 -0.43
C ASP A 270 -12.46 -8.67 -1.34
N GLY A 271 -12.79 -9.70 -2.14
CA GLY A 271 -13.91 -9.68 -3.06
C GLY A 271 -13.59 -9.04 -4.41
N VAL A 272 -14.55 -8.29 -4.94
CA VAL A 272 -14.49 -7.60 -6.23
C VAL A 272 -14.92 -6.16 -6.01
N MET A 273 -14.23 -5.22 -6.63
CA MET A 273 -14.58 -3.82 -6.58
C MET A 273 -15.83 -3.58 -7.42
N VAL A 274 -16.79 -2.88 -6.82
CA VAL A 274 -17.99 -2.40 -7.50
C VAL A 274 -17.98 -0.88 -7.33
N LEU A 275 -17.75 -0.16 -8.43
CA LEU A 275 -17.90 1.29 -8.43
C LEU A 275 -19.39 1.60 -8.63
N ASP A 276 -19.93 2.49 -7.80
CA ASP A 276 -21.25 3.05 -8.08
C ASP A 276 -21.18 3.74 -9.45
N PRO A 277 -22.15 3.50 -10.35
CA PRO A 277 -22.12 4.13 -11.65
C PRO A 277 -22.14 5.67 -11.46
N PRO A 278 -21.38 6.43 -12.26
CA PRO A 278 -21.27 7.87 -12.08
C PRO A 278 -22.66 8.50 -12.07
N ALA A 279 -22.88 9.48 -11.18
CA ALA A 279 -24.19 10.09 -10.93
C ALA A 279 -24.90 10.63 -12.20
N GLN A 280 -24.17 10.84 -13.30
CA GLN A 280 -24.70 11.25 -14.60
C GLN A 280 -25.47 10.14 -15.36
N SER A 281 -25.36 8.88 -14.93
CA SER A 281 -26.11 7.73 -15.50
C SER A 281 -27.44 7.46 -14.81
N ARG A 282 -27.76 8.18 -13.72
CA ARG A 282 -29.13 8.23 -13.21
C ARG A 282 -29.93 9.06 -14.20
N GLU A 283 -30.50 8.40 -15.20
CA GLU A 283 -31.52 8.99 -16.07
C GLU A 283 -32.44 9.82 -15.19
N LYS A 284 -32.55 11.12 -15.48
CA LYS A 284 -33.64 11.93 -14.94
C LYS A 284 -34.91 11.09 -15.15
N PRO A 285 -35.76 10.88 -14.14
CA PRO A 285 -37.05 10.26 -14.36
C PRO A 285 -37.68 11.03 -15.51
N ALA A 286 -38.00 10.33 -16.61
CA ALA A 286 -38.70 10.95 -17.72
C ALA A 286 -39.88 11.71 -17.10
N THR A 287 -39.83 13.04 -17.18
CA THR A 287 -40.93 13.89 -16.74
C THR A 287 -42.14 13.42 -17.51
N GLY A 288 -43.00 12.67 -16.82
CA GLY A 288 -44.20 12.09 -17.39
C GLY A 288 -44.96 13.18 -18.11
N ALA A 289 -45.19 12.96 -19.40
CA ALA A 289 -46.17 13.72 -20.15
C ALA A 289 -47.49 13.67 -19.37
N ALA A 290 -48.04 14.84 -19.07
CA ALA A 290 -49.35 14.97 -18.45
C ALA A 290 -50.39 14.26 -19.33
N THR A 291 -50.99 13.20 -18.81
CA THR A 291 -52.18 12.57 -19.39
C THR A 291 -53.33 13.59 -19.35
N PRO A 292 -54.04 13.85 -20.46
CA PRO A 292 -55.19 14.74 -20.43
C PRO A 292 -56.32 14.08 -19.63
N ALA A 293 -56.92 14.86 -18.74
CA ALA A 293 -58.01 14.45 -17.86
C ALA A 293 -59.16 13.80 -18.66
N THR A 294 -59.41 12.53 -18.41
CA THR A 294 -60.59 11.81 -18.91
C THR A 294 -61.75 12.08 -17.95
N ALA A 295 -62.89 12.51 -18.49
CA ALA A 295 -64.12 12.81 -17.74
C ALA A 295 -64.63 11.59 -16.94
N PRO A 296 -65.27 11.80 -15.78
CA PRO A 296 -65.78 10.71 -14.96
C PRO A 296 -66.95 10.00 -15.63
N PRO A 297 -67.08 8.66 -15.49
CA PRO A 297 -68.21 7.92 -16.03
C PRO A 297 -69.49 8.21 -15.22
N VAL A 298 -70.58 8.43 -15.96
CA VAL A 298 -71.95 8.51 -15.47
C VAL A 298 -72.35 7.16 -14.86
N ARG A 299 -72.79 7.16 -13.60
CA ARG A 299 -73.34 5.98 -12.93
C ARG A 299 -74.76 5.70 -13.42
N PRO A 300 -75.11 4.47 -13.85
CA PRO A 300 -76.50 4.08 -13.97
C PRO A 300 -77.08 3.64 -12.62
N ASN A 301 -78.38 3.93 -12.48
CA ASN A 301 -79.28 3.70 -11.35
C ASN A 301 -79.38 2.21 -10.94
N PRO A 302 -79.59 1.88 -9.65
CA PRO A 302 -79.79 0.50 -9.21
C PRO A 302 -81.22 0.01 -9.49
N LEU A 303 -81.34 -1.02 -10.32
CA LEU A 303 -82.55 -1.83 -10.43
C LEU A 303 -82.57 -2.90 -9.34
N SER A 304 -83.67 -2.88 -8.60
CA SER A 304 -84.12 -3.78 -7.57
C SER A 304 -84.46 -5.19 -8.07
N LEU A 305 -83.90 -6.21 -7.42
CA LEU A 305 -84.40 -7.59 -7.31
C LEU A 305 -84.13 -7.98 -5.84
N GLY A 306 -85.12 -8.25 -4.99
CA GLY A 306 -86.09 -9.34 -5.11
C GLY A 306 -85.62 -10.49 -4.22
N ARG A 307 -85.95 -10.46 -2.92
CA ARG A 307 -85.74 -11.56 -1.97
C ARG A 307 -86.94 -12.50 -2.04
N GLU A 308 -86.65 -13.78 -2.23
CA GLU A 308 -87.52 -14.88 -1.82
C GLU A 308 -87.44 -15.09 -0.29
N SER A 309 -88.50 -15.72 0.22
CA SER A 309 -88.91 -16.03 1.61
C SER A 309 -89.41 -14.87 2.46
#